data_AF-A0AAW1P545-F1
#
_entry.id   AF-A0AAW1P545-F1
#
_cell.length_a   1.000
_cell.length_b   1.000
_cell.length_c   1.000
_cell.angle_alpha   90.00
_cell.angle_beta   90.00
_cell.angle_gamma   90.00
#
_symmetry.space_group_name_H-M   'P 1'
#
loop_
_entity.id
_entity.type
_entity.pdbx_description
1 polymer ?
#
loop_
_entity_poly.entity_id
_entity_poly.type
_entity_poly.pdbx_seq_one_letter_code
_entity_poly.pdbx_strand_id
1 'polypeptide(L)'
;MGKGMGKGKGKGGDNLWTEGQNCIHSISSCLCLLLFAGPVLIIVGIVFLASSTTDTRAQRINDFYAYKATWGDNTAVGYQGFKTAQFSARFAVEQAQGQAACSATNLALVGSADLQGGSATADTLKDSGVTNDYPQWKFALPLPASLSSAYTSGCQLKAEIFDSPASNSTRTPVASVAAVFVDSRTYTRSDLGSCSSKKHSQTACYADNCRSKYSGTYDSSKGVCTATVKLSGLCVKVTPDAGQPFTYHLNETTPATGDGCYWKANAFSPTSYAASSGTPAMVVYVRSAQDPYLKALAVTSGSLFFGLTQGQKRGIGLACLIIGLATLAFWVLVCIGCFKALRHARTQQQPPTGMVNGYFYNAAQR
;
A
#
# COMPACT_ATOMS: atom_id res chain seq x y z
N MET A 1 65.62 45.84 18.31
CA MET A 1 64.83 45.83 19.56
C MET A 1 63.36 45.91 19.20
N GLY A 2 62.51 45.04 19.77
CA GLY A 2 61.07 44.98 19.50
C GLY A 2 60.51 43.61 19.88
N LYS A 3 60.42 43.33 21.18
CA LYS A 3 59.95 42.04 21.74
C LYS A 3 58.46 42.20 22.10
N GLY A 4 57.57 41.67 21.26
CA GLY A 4 56.12 41.68 21.50
C GLY A 4 55.72 40.59 22.51
N MET A 5 55.11 40.99 23.62
CA MET A 5 54.52 40.09 24.61
C MET A 5 53.03 39.88 24.29
N GLY A 6 52.68 38.69 23.79
CA GLY A 6 51.29 38.26 23.64
C GLY A 6 50.68 37.83 24.98
N LYS A 7 49.65 38.53 25.45
CA LYS A 7 48.81 38.10 26.59
C LYS A 7 47.74 37.12 26.10
N GLY A 8 47.95 35.83 26.33
CA GLY A 8 46.91 34.81 26.19
C GLY A 8 45.90 34.91 27.33
N LYS A 9 44.65 35.28 27.01
CA LYS A 9 43.50 35.21 27.93
C LYS A 9 42.98 33.75 27.90
N GLY A 10 43.32 32.97 28.92
CA GLY A 10 42.69 31.66 29.14
C GLY A 10 41.19 31.85 29.40
N LYS A 11 40.33 31.29 28.54
CA LYS A 11 38.91 31.11 28.83
C LYS A 11 38.76 30.01 29.87
N GLY A 12 38.60 30.39 31.14
CA GLY A 12 38.26 29.46 32.21
C GLY A 12 36.82 28.93 32.07
N GLY A 13 36.69 27.61 32.12
CA GLY A 13 36.05 26.97 33.27
C GLY A 13 34.54 26.68 33.28
N ASP A 14 33.68 27.46 32.62
CA ASP A 14 32.26 27.49 33.04
C ASP A 14 31.27 26.80 32.09
N ASN A 15 31.72 26.22 30.98
CA ASN A 15 30.84 25.65 29.94
C ASN A 15 30.64 24.13 30.04
N LEU A 16 31.40 23.43 30.90
CA LEU A 16 31.37 21.96 30.99
C LEU A 16 30.06 21.44 31.61
N TRP A 17 29.48 22.21 32.53
CA TRP A 17 28.21 21.86 33.21
C TRP A 17 27.00 22.05 32.30
N THR A 18 26.98 23.10 31.47
CA THR A 18 25.89 23.41 30.53
C THR A 18 25.89 22.48 29.32
N GLU A 19 27.06 22.07 28.80
CA GLU A 19 27.13 21.03 27.77
C GLU A 19 26.74 19.64 28.30
N GLY A 20 27.10 19.32 29.56
CA GLY A 20 26.71 18.07 30.21
C GLY A 20 25.19 17.92 30.38
N GLN A 21 24.50 19.01 30.73
CA GLN A 21 23.05 19.00 30.98
C GLN A 21 22.23 18.66 29.71
N ASN A 22 22.63 19.21 28.56
CA ASN A 22 21.99 18.91 27.27
C ASN A 22 22.22 17.46 26.82
N CYS A 23 23.39 16.89 27.14
CA CYS A 23 23.70 15.49 26.85
C CYS A 23 22.84 14.54 27.70
N ILE A 24 22.67 14.84 29.00
CA ILE A 24 21.82 14.05 29.91
C ILE A 24 20.34 14.11 29.50
N HIS A 25 19.82 15.28 29.07
CA HIS A 25 18.45 15.39 28.57
C HIS A 25 18.22 14.58 27.29
N SER A 26 19.18 14.61 26.36
CA SER A 26 19.11 13.82 25.12
C SER A 26 19.15 12.31 25.41
N ILE A 27 20.05 11.87 26.28
CA ILE A 27 20.18 10.46 26.71
C ILE A 27 18.93 10.01 27.47
N SER A 28 18.38 10.83 28.37
CA SER A 28 17.15 10.55 29.11
C SER A 28 15.95 10.36 28.18
N SER A 29 15.81 11.20 27.14
CA SER A 29 14.74 11.06 26.16
C SER A 29 14.82 9.75 25.36
N CYS A 30 16.03 9.33 24.97
CA CYS A 30 16.27 8.06 24.28
C CYS A 30 16.06 6.84 25.20
N LEU A 31 16.44 6.96 26.47
CA LEU A 31 16.22 5.95 27.52
C LEU A 31 14.72 5.70 27.73
N CYS A 32 13.88 6.74 27.74
CA CYS A 32 12.43 6.56 27.83
C CYS A 32 11.86 5.75 26.65
N LEU A 33 12.31 6.00 25.42
CA LEU A 33 11.85 5.22 24.25
C LEU A 33 12.27 3.75 24.33
N LEU A 34 13.49 3.48 24.79
CA LEU A 34 14.00 2.12 24.97
C LEU A 34 13.28 1.36 26.10
N LEU A 35 12.79 2.06 27.13
CA LEU A 35 12.00 1.47 28.22
C LEU A 35 10.67 0.90 27.68
N PHE A 36 10.00 1.61 26.78
CA PHE A 36 8.75 1.16 26.18
C PHE A 36 8.94 0.19 25.01
N ALA A 37 10.08 0.24 24.33
CA ALA A 37 10.37 -0.66 23.21
C ALA A 37 10.35 -2.14 23.64
N GLY A 38 10.90 -2.48 24.81
CA GLY A 38 10.93 -3.86 25.32
C GLY A 38 9.53 -4.47 25.46
N PRO A 39 8.64 -3.89 26.29
CA PRO A 39 7.25 -4.36 26.44
C PRO A 39 6.47 -4.41 25.11
N VAL A 40 6.62 -3.40 24.25
CA VAL A 40 5.95 -3.39 22.93
C VAL A 40 6.41 -4.56 22.06
N LEU A 41 7.71 -4.84 22.01
CA LEU A 41 8.26 -5.98 21.25
C LEU A 41 7.79 -7.33 21.82
N ILE A 42 7.67 -7.46 23.14
CA ILE A 42 7.10 -8.66 23.76
C ILE A 42 5.65 -8.85 23.33
N ILE A 43 4.82 -7.81 23.39
CA ILE A 43 3.41 -7.85 22.97
C ILE A 43 3.30 -8.24 21.49
N VAL A 44 4.05 -7.56 20.62
CA VAL A 44 4.08 -7.89 19.18
C VAL A 44 4.53 -9.33 18.97
N GLY A 45 5.56 -9.78 19.67
CA GLY A 45 6.05 -11.16 19.63
C GLY A 45 4.97 -12.18 19.98
N ILE A 46 4.24 -11.94 21.07
CA ILE A 46 3.11 -12.78 21.51
C ILE A 46 2.00 -12.80 20.46
N VAL A 47 1.62 -11.64 19.89
CA VAL A 47 0.58 -11.56 18.84
C VAL A 47 0.99 -12.33 17.58
N PHE A 48 2.25 -12.22 17.15
CA PHE A 48 2.77 -12.99 16.02
C PHE A 48 2.83 -14.50 16.31
N LEU A 49 3.21 -14.90 17.53
CA LEU A 49 3.21 -16.30 17.94
C LEU A 49 1.78 -16.87 18.02
N ALA A 50 0.83 -16.13 18.61
CA ALA A 50 -0.56 -16.51 18.65
C ALA A 50 -1.16 -16.60 17.23
N SER A 51 -0.92 -15.61 16.37
CA SER A 51 -1.38 -15.66 14.98
C SER A 51 -0.65 -16.71 14.12
N SER A 52 0.43 -17.31 14.62
CA SER A 52 1.10 -18.45 14.01
C SER A 52 0.43 -19.79 14.34
N THR A 53 -0.49 -19.86 15.31
CA THR A 53 -1.27 -21.09 15.52
C THR A 53 -2.33 -21.28 14.45
N THR A 54 -2.74 -20.21 13.78
CA THR A 54 -3.75 -20.22 12.71
C THR A 54 -3.09 -20.01 11.36
N ASP A 55 -3.16 -21.02 10.48
CA ASP A 55 -2.62 -20.92 9.12
C ASP A 55 -3.59 -20.21 8.16
N THR A 56 -3.75 -18.91 8.37
CA THR A 56 -4.54 -18.03 7.49
C THR A 56 -4.02 -18.01 6.06
N ARG A 57 -2.71 -18.29 5.84
CA ARG A 57 -2.12 -18.31 4.50
C ARG A 57 -2.57 -19.58 3.78
N ALA A 58 -2.45 -20.75 4.41
CA ALA A 58 -2.91 -22.01 3.83
C ALA A 58 -4.41 -21.97 3.52
N GLN A 59 -5.24 -21.38 4.39
CA GLN A 59 -6.67 -21.19 4.12
C GLN A 59 -6.90 -20.39 2.83
N ARG A 60 -6.26 -19.21 2.67
CA ARG A 60 -6.41 -18.41 1.45
C ARG A 60 -5.88 -19.10 0.20
N ILE A 61 -4.79 -19.87 0.32
CA ILE A 61 -4.23 -20.66 -0.78
C ILE A 61 -5.19 -21.78 -1.16
N ASN A 62 -5.78 -22.48 -0.20
CA ASN A 62 -6.77 -23.51 -0.44
C ASN A 62 -8.03 -22.94 -1.08
N ASP A 63 -8.52 -21.79 -0.63
CA ASP A 63 -9.65 -21.08 -1.25
C ASP A 63 -9.35 -20.69 -2.70
N PHE A 64 -8.12 -20.24 -2.97
CA PHE A 64 -7.66 -19.96 -4.32
C PHE A 64 -7.56 -21.22 -5.18
N TYR A 65 -7.01 -22.32 -4.65
CA TYR A 65 -6.88 -23.57 -5.40
C TYR A 65 -8.22 -24.26 -5.66
N ALA A 66 -9.16 -24.21 -4.72
CA ALA A 66 -10.53 -24.67 -4.94
C ALA A 66 -11.18 -23.91 -6.10
N TYR A 67 -10.97 -22.59 -6.17
CA TYR A 67 -11.46 -21.77 -7.28
C TYR A 67 -10.70 -21.99 -8.60
N LYS A 68 -9.39 -22.23 -8.52
CA LYS A 68 -8.57 -22.58 -9.69
C LYS A 68 -9.03 -23.90 -10.30
N ALA A 69 -9.43 -24.87 -9.48
CA ALA A 69 -9.93 -26.17 -9.95
C ALA A 69 -11.17 -26.00 -10.83
N THR A 70 -12.14 -25.17 -10.42
CA THR A 70 -13.36 -24.91 -11.20
C THR A 70 -13.09 -24.19 -12.53
N TRP A 71 -11.99 -23.43 -12.62
CA TRP A 71 -11.55 -22.82 -13.87
C TRP A 71 -10.94 -23.83 -14.84
N GLY A 72 -10.18 -24.80 -14.30
CA GLY A 72 -9.49 -25.85 -15.06
C GLY A 72 -10.41 -26.90 -15.67
N ASP A 73 -11.65 -27.00 -15.19
CA ASP A 73 -12.65 -27.89 -15.78
C ASP A 73 -12.92 -27.48 -17.24
N ASN A 74 -12.73 -28.41 -18.18
CA ASN A 74 -12.93 -28.22 -19.63
C ASN A 74 -14.42 -28.05 -20.01
N THR A 75 -15.18 -27.29 -19.22
CA THR A 75 -16.61 -27.06 -19.40
C THR A 75 -16.85 -25.71 -20.10
N ALA A 76 -18.09 -25.49 -20.54
CA ALA A 76 -18.53 -24.20 -21.08
C ALA A 76 -18.43 -23.04 -20.07
N VAL A 77 -18.39 -23.35 -18.77
CA VAL A 77 -18.26 -22.36 -17.69
C VAL A 77 -16.79 -22.09 -17.33
N GLY A 78 -15.90 -23.03 -17.66
CA GLY A 78 -14.46 -22.92 -17.45
C GLY A 78 -13.72 -22.19 -18.58
N TYR A 79 -12.40 -22.36 -18.60
CA TYR A 79 -11.53 -21.59 -19.50
C TYR A 79 -11.80 -21.86 -21.00
N GLN A 80 -12.28 -23.05 -21.37
CA GLN A 80 -12.53 -23.41 -22.78
C GLN A 80 -13.72 -22.62 -23.36
N GLY A 81 -14.84 -22.55 -22.62
CA GLY A 81 -15.99 -21.76 -23.06
C GLY A 81 -15.64 -20.28 -23.24
N PHE A 82 -14.87 -19.72 -22.30
CA PHE A 82 -14.40 -18.35 -22.40
C PHE A 82 -13.40 -18.14 -23.54
N LYS A 83 -12.50 -19.10 -23.80
CA LYS A 83 -11.53 -19.04 -24.91
C LYS A 83 -12.21 -18.95 -26.28
N THR A 84 -13.35 -19.61 -26.43
CA THR A 84 -14.15 -19.57 -27.68
C THR A 84 -15.11 -18.41 -27.75
N ALA A 85 -15.25 -17.62 -26.69
CA ALA A 85 -16.11 -16.44 -26.68
C ALA A 85 -15.61 -15.39 -27.69
N GLN A 86 -16.50 -14.49 -28.07
CA GLN A 86 -16.17 -13.38 -28.93
C GLN A 86 -16.77 -12.12 -28.31
N PHE A 87 -15.97 -11.08 -28.19
CA PHE A 87 -16.42 -9.81 -27.68
C PHE A 87 -16.17 -8.71 -28.70
N SER A 88 -17.07 -7.75 -28.74
CA SER A 88 -16.87 -6.47 -29.41
C SER A 88 -17.26 -5.35 -28.46
N ALA A 89 -16.79 -4.13 -28.73
CA ALA A 89 -17.25 -2.97 -27.99
C ALA A 89 -17.53 -1.79 -28.91
N ARG A 90 -18.50 -0.99 -28.50
CA ARG A 90 -18.75 0.35 -29.01
C ARG A 90 -18.24 1.36 -27.99
N PHE A 91 -17.44 2.28 -28.48
CA PHE A 91 -16.91 3.40 -27.70
C PHE A 91 -17.63 4.67 -28.12
N ALA A 92 -18.03 5.47 -27.14
CA ALA A 92 -18.53 6.83 -27.34
C ALA A 92 -17.81 7.77 -26.38
N VAL A 93 -17.46 8.97 -26.85
CA VAL A 93 -17.02 10.06 -25.98
C VAL A 93 -18.21 10.97 -25.74
N GLU A 94 -18.52 11.15 -24.46
CA GLU A 94 -19.66 11.93 -24.00
C GLU A 94 -19.21 12.99 -23.00
N GLN A 95 -20.05 14.00 -22.80
CA GLN A 95 -19.85 14.95 -21.72
C GLN A 95 -20.12 14.26 -20.38
N ALA A 96 -19.18 14.37 -19.44
CA ALA A 96 -19.37 13.90 -18.09
C ALA A 96 -20.47 14.71 -17.40
N GLN A 97 -21.36 14.04 -16.67
CA GLN A 97 -22.50 14.69 -16.03
C GLN A 97 -22.02 15.80 -15.08
N GLY A 98 -22.53 17.02 -15.28
CA GLY A 98 -22.20 18.18 -14.44
C GLY A 98 -20.83 18.82 -14.72
N GLN A 99 -20.14 18.46 -15.80
CA GLN A 99 -18.86 19.07 -16.19
C GLN A 99 -19.02 20.03 -17.38
N ALA A 100 -17.97 20.84 -17.65
CA ALA A 100 -17.92 21.71 -18.83
C ALA A 100 -18.06 20.93 -20.15
N ALA A 101 -18.41 21.63 -21.24
CA ALA A 101 -18.65 21.02 -22.55
C ALA A 101 -17.44 20.20 -23.03
N CYS A 102 -17.68 18.95 -23.42
CA CYS A 102 -16.67 18.09 -24.03
C CYS A 102 -16.54 18.42 -25.53
N SER A 103 -15.34 18.82 -25.98
CA SER A 103 -15.08 19.21 -27.37
C SER A 103 -15.02 18.04 -28.35
N ALA A 104 -14.93 16.81 -27.85
CA ALA A 104 -14.84 15.58 -28.64
C ALA A 104 -16.17 14.81 -28.57
N THR A 105 -17.22 15.30 -29.21
CA THR A 105 -18.53 14.62 -29.19
C THR A 105 -18.72 13.69 -30.40
N ASN A 106 -19.30 12.53 -30.14
CA ASN A 106 -19.86 11.58 -31.13
C ASN A 106 -18.87 10.76 -31.99
N LEU A 107 -17.69 10.41 -31.47
CA LEU A 107 -16.91 9.34 -32.10
C LEU A 107 -17.45 7.98 -31.65
N ALA A 108 -18.31 7.37 -32.47
CA ALA A 108 -18.73 5.98 -32.30
C ALA A 108 -17.71 5.06 -32.98
N LEU A 109 -16.91 4.36 -32.19
CA LEU A 109 -15.95 3.40 -32.73
C LEU A 109 -16.34 1.98 -32.34
N VAL A 110 -16.28 1.06 -33.30
CA VAL A 110 -16.53 -0.37 -33.06
C VAL A 110 -15.19 -1.10 -33.16
N GLY A 111 -14.83 -1.81 -32.09
CA GLY A 111 -13.65 -2.67 -32.05
C GLY A 111 -14.04 -4.13 -31.82
N SER A 112 -13.33 -5.05 -32.47
CA SER A 112 -13.32 -6.47 -32.09
C SER A 112 -12.28 -6.70 -31.00
N ALA A 113 -12.58 -7.59 -30.07
CA ALA A 113 -11.64 -7.95 -29.03
C ALA A 113 -10.67 -9.03 -29.50
N ASP A 114 -9.39 -8.83 -29.19
CA ASP A 114 -8.37 -9.86 -29.38
C ASP A 114 -8.26 -10.68 -28.09
N LEU A 115 -8.33 -12.00 -28.22
CA LEU A 115 -8.04 -12.89 -27.10
C LEU A 115 -6.55 -12.80 -26.76
N GLN A 116 -6.23 -12.28 -25.58
CA GLN A 116 -4.89 -12.24 -25.03
C GLN A 116 -4.73 -13.30 -23.93
N GLY A 117 -3.54 -13.88 -23.85
CA GLY A 117 -3.15 -14.80 -22.78
C GLY A 117 -2.72 -16.18 -23.27
N GLY A 118 -2.91 -17.20 -22.44
CA GLY A 118 -2.49 -18.58 -22.70
C GLY A 118 -1.65 -19.15 -21.57
N SER A 119 -0.60 -19.91 -21.90
CA SER A 119 0.35 -20.48 -20.94
C SER A 119 1.37 -19.47 -20.40
N ALA A 120 1.52 -18.32 -21.06
CA ALA A 120 2.38 -17.24 -20.60
C ALA A 120 1.61 -16.33 -19.62
N THR A 121 2.10 -16.20 -18.40
CA THR A 121 1.49 -15.42 -17.32
C THR A 121 1.59 -13.93 -17.61
N ALA A 122 0.55 -13.34 -18.21
CA ALA A 122 0.43 -11.89 -18.30
C ALA A 122 0.21 -11.26 -16.91
N ASP A 123 -0.40 -12.02 -15.98
CA ASP A 123 -0.65 -11.59 -14.62
C ASP A 123 0.08 -12.51 -13.62
N THR A 124 1.10 -11.98 -12.95
CA THR A 124 1.99 -12.76 -12.08
C THR A 124 1.57 -12.65 -10.62
N LEU A 125 1.33 -13.79 -9.94
CA LEU A 125 1.22 -13.82 -8.48
C LEU A 125 2.58 -13.51 -7.85
N LYS A 126 2.60 -12.70 -6.79
CA LYS A 126 3.84 -12.25 -6.14
C LYS A 126 4.34 -13.20 -5.04
N ASP A 127 3.61 -14.29 -4.79
CA ASP A 127 3.85 -15.19 -3.66
C ASP A 127 4.69 -16.41 -4.09
N SER A 128 5.87 -16.56 -3.48
CA SER A 128 6.72 -17.73 -3.67
C SER A 128 6.10 -18.95 -2.99
N GLY A 129 5.48 -19.83 -3.78
CA GLY A 129 4.84 -21.06 -3.29
C GLY A 129 3.41 -21.24 -3.78
N VAL A 130 2.88 -20.29 -4.55
CA VAL A 130 1.65 -20.49 -5.33
C VAL A 130 2.04 -20.60 -6.80
N THR A 131 1.57 -21.67 -7.45
CA THR A 131 1.87 -21.94 -8.85
C THR A 131 0.92 -21.16 -9.77
N ASN A 132 1.47 -20.52 -10.79
CA ASN A 132 0.72 -19.77 -11.82
C ASN A 132 0.39 -20.65 -13.05
N ASP A 133 0.26 -21.95 -12.84
CA ASP A 133 -0.01 -22.96 -13.85
C ASP A 133 -1.52 -23.05 -14.15
N TYR A 134 -2.09 -21.95 -14.66
CA TYR A 134 -3.43 -21.95 -15.22
C TYR A 134 -3.49 -21.02 -16.42
N PRO A 135 -4.31 -21.35 -17.44
CA PRO A 135 -4.49 -20.45 -18.56
C PRO A 135 -5.17 -19.16 -18.08
N GLN A 136 -4.50 -18.03 -18.29
CA GLN A 136 -5.08 -16.71 -18.05
C GLN A 136 -5.57 -16.18 -19.39
N TRP A 137 -6.87 -16.05 -19.56
CA TRP A 137 -7.47 -15.51 -20.78
C TRP A 137 -8.16 -14.20 -20.46
N LYS A 138 -7.90 -13.18 -21.29
CA LYS A 138 -8.59 -11.90 -21.25
C LYS A 138 -8.77 -11.39 -22.66
N PHE A 139 -9.93 -10.84 -22.96
CA PHE A 139 -10.14 -10.16 -24.23
C PHE A 139 -9.72 -8.71 -24.09
N ALA A 140 -8.90 -8.25 -25.02
CA ALA A 140 -8.39 -6.89 -25.04
C ALA A 140 -8.97 -6.15 -26.25
N LEU A 141 -9.59 -5.01 -25.99
CA LEU A 141 -10.06 -4.09 -27.01
C LEU A 141 -9.18 -2.84 -26.95
N PRO A 142 -8.15 -2.74 -27.79
CA PRO A 142 -7.30 -1.55 -27.82
C PRO A 142 -8.12 -0.37 -28.30
N LEU A 143 -7.95 0.78 -27.64
CA LEU A 143 -8.60 1.99 -28.13
C LEU A 143 -7.81 2.61 -29.27
N PRO A 144 -8.49 3.21 -30.26
CA PRO A 144 -7.85 3.90 -31.35
C PRO A 144 -7.06 5.10 -30.82
N ALA A 145 -5.88 5.33 -31.39
CA ALA A 145 -5.02 6.45 -31.01
C ALA A 145 -5.69 7.84 -31.20
N SER A 146 -6.73 7.91 -32.04
CA SER A 146 -7.53 9.12 -32.26
C SER A 146 -8.25 9.62 -31.01
N LEU A 147 -8.43 8.79 -29.98
CA LEU A 147 -9.03 9.20 -28.70
C LEU A 147 -8.06 9.96 -27.79
N SER A 148 -6.79 10.11 -28.18
CA SER A 148 -5.82 10.88 -27.41
C SER A 148 -6.21 12.35 -27.19
N SER A 149 -6.94 12.95 -28.13
CA SER A 149 -7.49 14.31 -28.00
C SER A 149 -8.66 14.42 -27.02
N ALA A 150 -9.28 13.30 -26.64
CA ALA A 150 -10.41 13.24 -25.71
C ALA A 150 -9.98 13.28 -24.23
N TYR A 151 -8.67 13.24 -23.94
CA TYR A 151 -8.12 13.34 -22.58
C TYR A 151 -8.13 14.77 -22.05
N THR A 152 -9.31 15.36 -22.00
CA THR A 152 -9.58 16.68 -21.44
C THR A 152 -10.53 16.56 -20.24
N SER A 153 -10.47 17.53 -19.33
CA SER A 153 -11.38 17.59 -18.19
C SER A 153 -12.83 17.74 -18.68
N GLY A 154 -13.74 16.94 -18.12
CA GLY A 154 -15.17 17.00 -18.44
C GLY A 154 -15.63 16.07 -19.57
N CYS A 155 -14.72 15.35 -20.22
CA CYS A 155 -15.06 14.25 -21.11
C CYS A 155 -15.07 12.91 -20.36
N GLN A 156 -16.00 12.03 -20.71
CA GLN A 156 -16.02 10.65 -20.29
C GLN A 156 -16.06 9.71 -21.48
N LEU A 157 -15.44 8.55 -21.31
CA LEU A 157 -15.59 7.42 -22.21
C LEU A 157 -16.77 6.57 -21.74
N LYS A 158 -17.69 6.29 -22.65
CA LYS A 158 -18.68 5.22 -22.53
C LYS A 158 -18.25 4.03 -23.38
N ALA A 159 -18.14 2.87 -22.77
CA ALA A 159 -17.84 1.60 -23.42
C ALA A 159 -19.02 0.65 -23.26
N GLU A 160 -19.63 0.26 -24.38
CA GLU A 160 -20.71 -0.73 -24.45
C GLU A 160 -20.11 -2.02 -25.02
N ILE A 161 -20.17 -3.12 -24.27
CA ILE A 161 -19.51 -4.39 -24.58
C ILE A 161 -20.58 -5.41 -24.98
N PHE A 162 -20.31 -6.18 -26.04
CA PHE A 162 -21.22 -7.17 -26.62
C PHE A 162 -20.52 -8.53 -26.72
N ASP A 163 -21.28 -9.62 -26.54
CA ASP A 163 -20.82 -11.03 -26.62
C ASP A 163 -20.88 -11.63 -28.04
N SER A 164 -20.74 -10.78 -29.06
CA SER A 164 -20.77 -11.18 -30.46
C SER A 164 -19.76 -10.33 -31.25
N PRO A 165 -19.11 -10.87 -32.29
CA PRO A 165 -18.39 -10.07 -33.26
C PRO A 165 -19.38 -9.14 -33.98
N ALA A 166 -18.94 -7.92 -34.26
CA ALA A 166 -19.73 -6.75 -34.63
C ALA A 166 -20.80 -6.94 -35.74
N SER A 167 -21.98 -6.34 -35.55
CA SER A 167 -22.67 -5.43 -36.52
C SER A 167 -24.16 -5.18 -36.21
N ASN A 168 -24.82 -6.01 -35.41
CA ASN A 168 -26.25 -5.79 -35.13
C ASN A 168 -26.44 -4.75 -34.01
N SER A 169 -26.72 -3.51 -34.41
CA SER A 169 -27.00 -2.35 -33.55
C SER A 169 -28.20 -2.52 -32.59
N THR A 170 -28.90 -3.65 -32.65
CA THR A 170 -30.12 -3.95 -31.90
C THR A 170 -29.90 -4.83 -30.67
N ARG A 171 -28.72 -5.43 -30.47
CA ARG A 171 -28.46 -6.21 -29.25
C ARG A 171 -28.22 -5.31 -28.04
N THR A 172 -28.75 -5.72 -26.89
CA THR A 172 -28.44 -5.12 -25.59
C THR A 172 -26.98 -5.40 -25.24
N PRO A 173 -26.20 -4.40 -24.80
CA PRO A 173 -24.83 -4.64 -24.36
C PRO A 173 -24.82 -5.51 -23.11
N VAL A 174 -23.85 -6.42 -23.03
CA VAL A 174 -23.55 -7.25 -21.85
C VAL A 174 -23.12 -6.39 -20.67
N ALA A 175 -22.39 -5.32 -20.97
CA ALA A 175 -21.91 -4.36 -20.00
C ALA A 175 -21.87 -2.95 -20.60
N SER A 176 -22.20 -1.94 -19.79
CA SER A 176 -22.03 -0.53 -20.15
C SER A 176 -21.26 0.17 -19.04
N VAL A 177 -20.06 0.67 -19.35
CA VAL A 177 -19.18 1.33 -18.39
C VAL A 177 -18.92 2.76 -18.85
N ALA A 178 -19.11 3.71 -17.96
CA ALA A 178 -18.75 5.11 -18.18
C ALA A 178 -17.63 5.54 -17.21
N ALA A 179 -16.61 6.23 -17.73
CA ALA A 179 -15.49 6.71 -16.93
C ALA A 179 -14.94 8.03 -17.46
N VAL A 180 -14.67 8.98 -16.56
CA VAL A 180 -14.03 10.25 -16.92
C VAL A 180 -12.60 10.00 -17.40
N PHE A 181 -12.17 10.71 -18.46
CA PHE A 181 -10.81 10.56 -18.98
C PHE A 181 -9.76 11.13 -18.03
N VAL A 182 -10.11 12.22 -17.35
CA VAL A 182 -9.24 12.96 -16.43
C VAL A 182 -9.96 13.13 -15.11
N ASP A 183 -9.32 12.68 -14.03
CA ASP A 183 -9.85 12.73 -12.67
C ASP A 183 -8.83 13.44 -11.76
N SER A 184 -9.31 14.06 -10.68
CA SER A 184 -8.46 14.71 -9.68
C SER A 184 -8.49 13.88 -8.41
N ARG A 185 -7.33 13.35 -8.01
CA ARG A 185 -7.20 12.50 -6.83
C ARG A 185 -6.37 13.13 -5.75
N THR A 186 -6.80 12.84 -4.54
CA THR A 186 -6.21 13.35 -3.31
C THR A 186 -5.54 12.20 -2.57
N TYR A 187 -4.27 12.37 -2.23
CA TYR A 187 -3.43 11.40 -1.53
C TYR A 187 -2.97 11.98 -0.21
N THR A 188 -3.06 11.18 0.84
CA THR A 188 -2.61 11.53 2.19
C THR A 188 -1.11 11.31 2.35
N ARG A 189 -0.54 11.75 3.48
CA ARG A 189 0.87 11.44 3.83
C ARG A 189 1.16 9.94 3.88
N SER A 190 0.17 9.12 4.25
CA SER A 190 0.34 7.66 4.30
C SER A 190 0.54 7.06 2.91
N ASP A 191 -0.16 7.59 1.90
CA ASP A 191 -0.04 7.15 0.50
C ASP A 191 1.32 7.54 -0.12
N LEU A 192 1.86 8.69 0.28
CA LEU A 192 3.16 9.19 -0.20
C LEU A 192 4.35 8.37 0.33
N GLY A 193 4.13 7.53 1.35
CA GLY A 193 5.15 6.74 2.02
C GLY A 193 5.91 7.53 3.09
N SER A 194 6.82 6.84 3.79
CA SER A 194 7.53 7.43 4.92
C SER A 194 8.63 8.41 4.49
N CYS A 195 8.59 9.62 5.03
CA CYS A 195 9.66 10.60 4.92
C CYS A 195 10.49 10.65 6.21
N SER A 196 11.57 9.88 6.27
CA SER A 196 12.49 9.84 7.43
C SER A 196 13.83 10.54 7.19
N SER A 197 14.00 11.19 6.03
CA SER A 197 15.30 11.75 5.64
C SER A 197 15.73 12.85 6.62
N LYS A 198 16.91 12.72 7.21
CA LYS A 198 17.54 13.77 8.05
C LYS A 198 18.02 14.99 7.25
N LYS A 199 18.07 14.90 5.91
CA LYS A 199 18.66 15.92 5.02
C LYS A 199 17.65 16.92 4.44
N HIS A 200 16.36 16.58 4.42
CA HIS A 200 15.30 17.45 3.90
C HIS A 200 14.23 17.66 4.97
N SER A 201 13.58 18.83 4.96
CA SER A 201 12.36 19.01 5.73
C SER A 201 11.33 17.96 5.30
N GLN A 202 10.54 17.42 6.25
CA GLN A 202 9.52 16.42 5.93
C GLN A 202 8.59 16.90 4.82
N THR A 203 8.24 18.19 4.84
CA THR A 203 7.44 18.85 3.81
C THR A 203 8.06 18.76 2.42
N ALA A 204 9.36 19.02 2.28
CA ALA A 204 10.04 18.90 0.99
C ALA A 204 10.02 17.44 0.50
N CYS A 205 10.29 16.48 1.39
CA CYS A 205 10.23 15.06 1.03
C CYS A 205 8.82 14.62 0.56
N TYR A 206 7.75 15.03 1.25
CA TYR A 206 6.39 14.70 0.82
C TYR A 206 6.03 15.38 -0.51
N ALA A 207 6.50 16.61 -0.73
CA ALA A 207 6.32 17.29 -2.02
C ALA A 207 7.05 16.58 -3.15
N ASP A 208 8.28 16.12 -2.91
CA ASP A 208 9.07 15.36 -3.88
C ASP A 208 8.44 13.99 -4.18
N ASN A 209 7.94 13.29 -3.16
CA ASN A 209 7.19 12.05 -3.35
C ASN A 209 5.89 12.27 -4.13
N CYS A 210 5.17 13.36 -3.84
CA CYS A 210 3.93 13.71 -4.56
C CYS A 210 4.22 13.96 -6.05
N ARG A 211 5.28 14.71 -6.34
CA ARG A 211 5.69 15.00 -7.72
C ARG A 211 6.22 13.77 -8.44
N SER A 212 7.12 13.01 -7.82
CA SER A 212 7.78 11.87 -8.47
C SER A 212 6.84 10.67 -8.67
N LYS A 213 5.98 10.36 -7.69
CA LYS A 213 5.07 9.20 -7.78
C LYS A 213 3.78 9.51 -8.54
N TYR A 214 3.23 10.70 -8.33
CA TYR A 214 1.89 11.03 -8.82
C TYR A 214 1.86 12.18 -9.81
N SER A 215 3.00 12.83 -10.10
CA SER A 215 3.01 14.08 -10.89
C SER A 215 2.06 15.15 -10.30
N GLY A 216 1.86 15.12 -8.97
CA GLY A 216 0.92 15.98 -8.26
C GLY A 216 1.56 17.22 -7.64
N THR A 217 0.72 18.02 -6.98
CA THR A 217 1.12 19.16 -6.16
C THR A 217 0.75 18.92 -4.70
N TYR A 218 1.72 19.09 -3.81
CA TYR A 218 1.53 18.87 -2.37
C TYR A 218 1.18 20.18 -1.66
N ASP A 219 0.03 20.19 -0.98
CA ASP A 219 -0.39 21.24 -0.07
C ASP A 219 0.11 20.90 1.34
N SER A 220 1.15 21.62 1.78
CA SER A 220 1.78 21.42 3.08
C SER A 220 0.89 21.80 4.25
N SER A 221 -0.04 22.74 4.04
CA SER A 221 -0.98 23.21 5.07
C SER A 221 -2.02 22.15 5.41
N LYS A 222 -2.50 21.43 4.39
CA LYS A 222 -3.47 20.33 4.53
C LYS A 222 -2.80 18.97 4.71
N GLY A 223 -1.51 18.85 4.37
CA GLY A 223 -0.79 17.58 4.39
C GLY A 223 -1.26 16.62 3.30
N VAL A 224 -1.60 17.16 2.13
CA VAL A 224 -2.33 16.45 1.08
C VAL A 224 -1.68 16.67 -0.28
N CYS A 225 -1.49 15.61 -1.05
CA CYS A 225 -1.06 15.65 -2.44
C CYS A 225 -2.27 15.57 -3.36
N THR A 226 -2.44 16.55 -4.24
CA THR A 226 -3.48 16.50 -5.29
C THR A 226 -2.80 16.20 -6.62
N ALA A 227 -3.25 15.15 -7.31
CA ALA A 227 -2.71 14.80 -8.61
C ALA A 227 -3.83 14.56 -9.61
N THR A 228 -3.61 15.07 -10.82
CA THR A 228 -4.42 14.75 -11.99
C THR A 228 -4.03 13.37 -12.48
N VAL A 229 -5.00 12.46 -12.49
CA VAL A 229 -4.82 11.10 -13.01
C VAL A 229 -5.62 10.94 -14.29
N LYS A 230 -5.14 10.07 -15.18
CA LYS A 230 -5.79 9.80 -16.46
C LYS A 230 -6.28 8.37 -16.50
N LEU A 231 -7.44 8.14 -17.11
CA LEU A 231 -8.00 6.81 -17.32
C LEU A 231 -6.99 5.97 -18.09
N SER A 232 -6.51 4.88 -17.48
CA SER A 232 -5.47 4.03 -18.08
C SER A 232 -6.00 2.67 -18.52
N GLY A 233 -7.19 2.28 -18.06
CA GLY A 233 -7.83 1.05 -18.50
C GLY A 233 -9.26 0.94 -18.02
N LEU A 234 -10.05 0.21 -18.80
CA LEU A 234 -11.37 -0.27 -18.40
C LEU A 234 -11.32 -1.78 -18.32
N CYS A 235 -12.07 -2.36 -17.39
CA CYS A 235 -12.15 -3.79 -17.31
C CYS A 235 -13.44 -4.24 -16.66
N VAL A 236 -14.17 -5.14 -17.31
CA VAL A 236 -15.37 -5.77 -16.75
C VAL A 236 -15.14 -7.26 -16.56
N LYS A 237 -15.90 -7.84 -15.64
CA LYS A 237 -15.98 -9.30 -15.50
C LYS A 237 -17.36 -9.81 -15.87
N VAL A 238 -17.39 -10.92 -16.60
CA VAL A 238 -18.63 -11.50 -17.14
C VAL A 238 -18.75 -12.97 -16.74
N THR A 239 -19.96 -13.49 -16.73
CA THR A 239 -20.26 -14.92 -16.48
C THR A 239 -21.19 -15.42 -17.57
N PRO A 240 -21.03 -16.67 -18.05
CA PRO A 240 -21.96 -17.23 -19.01
C PRO A 240 -23.35 -17.41 -18.38
N ASP A 241 -24.39 -17.23 -19.19
CA ASP A 241 -25.77 -17.50 -18.81
C ASP A 241 -25.99 -19.01 -18.61
N ALA A 242 -26.77 -19.35 -17.58
CA ALA A 242 -27.10 -20.74 -17.30
C ALA A 242 -27.86 -21.37 -18.48
N GLY A 243 -27.29 -22.40 -19.08
CA GLY A 243 -27.88 -23.13 -20.20
C GLY A 243 -27.75 -22.45 -21.57
N GLN A 244 -27.12 -21.27 -21.66
CA GLN A 244 -26.85 -20.59 -22.92
C GLN A 244 -25.33 -20.47 -23.11
N PRO A 245 -24.67 -21.50 -23.69
CA PRO A 245 -23.27 -21.36 -24.04
C PRO A 245 -23.13 -20.16 -24.97
N PHE A 246 -22.12 -19.33 -24.73
CA PHE A 246 -21.80 -18.11 -25.50
C PHE A 246 -22.66 -16.87 -25.24
N THR A 247 -23.68 -16.91 -24.39
CA THR A 247 -24.33 -15.68 -23.89
C THR A 247 -23.74 -15.32 -22.55
N TYR A 248 -23.39 -14.05 -22.36
CA TYR A 248 -22.73 -13.56 -21.15
C TYR A 248 -23.51 -12.41 -20.51
N HIS A 249 -23.47 -12.34 -19.18
CA HIS A 249 -23.94 -11.20 -18.41
C HIS A 249 -22.82 -10.62 -17.54
N LEU A 250 -22.96 -9.34 -17.18
CA LEU A 250 -22.10 -8.68 -16.20
C LEU A 250 -22.21 -9.38 -14.85
N ASN A 251 -21.07 -9.70 -14.23
CA ASN A 251 -21.05 -10.30 -12.91
C ASN A 251 -20.61 -9.27 -11.87
N GLU A 252 -21.43 -9.04 -10.85
CA GLU A 252 -21.15 -8.04 -9.80
C GLU A 252 -20.75 -8.66 -8.45
N THR A 253 -20.74 -9.98 -8.33
CA THR A 253 -20.70 -10.68 -7.03
C THR A 253 -19.53 -11.65 -6.88
N THR A 254 -19.07 -12.23 -7.98
CA THR A 254 -18.06 -13.28 -8.03
C THR A 254 -16.78 -12.75 -8.68
N PRO A 255 -15.58 -13.00 -8.11
CA PRO A 255 -15.32 -13.66 -6.82
C PRO A 255 -15.52 -12.75 -5.60
N ALA A 256 -15.85 -11.47 -5.82
CA ALA A 256 -16.22 -10.49 -4.80
C ALA A 256 -17.07 -9.37 -5.44
N THR A 257 -17.61 -8.47 -4.64
CA THR A 257 -18.47 -7.35 -5.07
C THR A 257 -17.82 -6.42 -6.10
N GLY A 258 -18.64 -5.88 -7.01
CA GLY A 258 -18.26 -4.93 -8.05
C GLY A 258 -18.22 -5.58 -9.43
N ASP A 259 -18.38 -4.80 -10.48
CA ASP A 259 -18.57 -5.21 -11.89
C ASP A 259 -17.25 -5.27 -12.70
N GLY A 260 -16.18 -4.76 -12.11
CA GLY A 260 -14.89 -4.61 -12.78
C GLY A 260 -13.87 -5.72 -12.54
N CYS A 261 -12.62 -5.46 -12.92
CA CYS A 261 -11.51 -6.35 -12.63
C CYS A 261 -10.30 -5.70 -11.92
N TYR A 262 -10.38 -4.39 -11.61
CA TYR A 262 -9.36 -3.72 -10.81
C TYR A 262 -9.76 -3.72 -9.34
N TRP A 263 -8.89 -4.23 -8.46
CA TRP A 263 -9.16 -4.25 -7.03
C TRP A 263 -8.95 -2.87 -6.39
N LYS A 264 -9.99 -2.29 -5.79
CA LYS A 264 -9.97 -0.99 -5.10
C LYS A 264 -10.91 -1.00 -3.89
N ALA A 265 -10.42 -0.55 -2.73
CA ALA A 265 -11.23 -0.39 -1.52
C ALA A 265 -12.08 -1.65 -1.16
N ASN A 266 -11.48 -2.84 -1.27
CA ASN A 266 -12.11 -4.13 -0.99
C ASN A 266 -13.23 -4.56 -1.96
N ALA A 267 -13.35 -3.91 -3.11
CA ALA A 267 -14.26 -4.30 -4.18
C ALA A 267 -13.55 -4.25 -5.54
N PHE A 268 -14.17 -4.86 -6.54
CA PHE A 268 -13.77 -4.66 -7.93
C PHE A 268 -14.32 -3.36 -8.48
N SER A 269 -13.50 -2.68 -9.28
CA SER A 269 -13.83 -1.44 -9.95
C SER A 269 -13.55 -1.59 -11.45
N PRO A 270 -14.41 -1.03 -12.31
CA PRO A 270 -14.29 -1.21 -13.74
C PRO A 270 -13.24 -0.29 -14.36
N THR A 271 -12.69 0.64 -13.58
CA THR A 271 -11.78 1.68 -14.06
C THR A 271 -10.42 1.55 -13.41
N SER A 272 -9.37 1.86 -14.16
CA SER A 272 -8.02 2.10 -13.64
C SER A 272 -7.54 3.47 -14.08
N TYR A 273 -6.81 4.15 -13.19
CA TYR A 273 -6.25 5.47 -13.46
C TYR A 273 -4.76 5.43 -13.18
N ALA A 274 -3.98 6.10 -14.02
CA ALA A 274 -2.54 6.26 -13.85
C ALA A 274 -2.19 7.75 -13.69
N ALA A 275 -1.26 8.02 -12.80
CA ALA A 275 -0.53 9.28 -12.82
C ALA A 275 0.40 9.26 -14.05
N SER A 276 0.13 10.08 -15.05
CA SER A 276 0.95 10.15 -16.26
C SER A 276 0.97 11.56 -16.81
N SER A 277 2.17 12.03 -17.18
CA SER A 277 2.34 13.26 -17.95
C SER A 277 1.82 13.09 -19.39
N GLY A 278 1.87 11.88 -19.95
CA GLY A 278 1.39 11.54 -21.30
C GLY A 278 -0.04 11.00 -21.35
N THR A 279 -0.47 10.60 -22.53
CA THR A 279 -1.72 9.86 -22.73
C THR A 279 -1.44 8.37 -22.57
N PRO A 280 -2.03 7.69 -21.58
CA PRO A 280 -1.79 6.27 -21.38
C PRO A 280 -2.35 5.45 -22.55
N ALA A 281 -1.66 4.37 -22.92
CA ALA A 281 -2.22 3.36 -23.81
C ALA A 281 -3.41 2.72 -23.10
N MET A 282 -4.60 2.95 -23.63
CA MET A 282 -5.83 2.51 -22.99
C MET A 282 -6.36 1.24 -23.67
N VAL A 283 -6.72 0.27 -22.84
CA VAL A 283 -7.27 -1.01 -23.28
C VAL A 283 -8.50 -1.29 -22.44
N VAL A 284 -9.58 -1.72 -23.10
CA VAL A 284 -10.73 -2.29 -22.41
C VAL A 284 -10.53 -3.79 -22.33
N TYR A 285 -10.62 -4.33 -21.12
CA TYR A 285 -10.51 -5.75 -20.88
C TYR A 285 -11.87 -6.37 -20.55
N VAL A 286 -12.10 -7.57 -21.07
CA VAL A 286 -13.19 -8.43 -20.62
C VAL A 286 -12.56 -9.68 -20.04
N ARG A 287 -12.90 -10.01 -18.79
CA ARG A 287 -12.45 -11.23 -18.11
C ARG A 287 -13.63 -12.09 -17.72
N SER A 288 -13.40 -13.40 -17.62
CA SER A 288 -14.35 -14.26 -16.93
C SER A 288 -14.33 -13.93 -15.44
N ALA A 289 -15.49 -13.86 -14.80
CA ALA A 289 -15.58 -13.78 -13.34
C ALA A 289 -14.93 -15.00 -12.68
N GLN A 290 -14.84 -16.13 -13.38
CA GLN A 290 -14.20 -17.37 -12.93
C GLN A 290 -12.67 -17.39 -13.12
N ASP A 291 -12.06 -16.30 -13.62
CA ASP A 291 -10.60 -16.20 -13.75
C ASP A 291 -9.93 -16.28 -12.36
N PRO A 292 -9.05 -17.27 -12.10
CA PRO A 292 -8.38 -17.42 -10.81
C PRO A 292 -7.55 -16.20 -10.41
N TYR A 293 -7.09 -15.39 -11.37
CA TYR A 293 -6.41 -14.14 -11.07
C TYR A 293 -7.30 -13.17 -10.28
N LEU A 294 -8.59 -13.09 -10.61
CA LEU A 294 -9.54 -12.26 -9.87
C LEU A 294 -9.74 -12.81 -8.47
N LYS A 295 -9.82 -14.14 -8.31
CA LYS A 295 -9.89 -14.74 -6.97
C LYS A 295 -8.65 -14.41 -6.15
N ALA A 296 -7.46 -14.51 -6.75
CA ALA A 296 -6.21 -14.14 -6.10
C ALA A 296 -6.21 -12.66 -5.66
N LEU A 297 -6.67 -11.73 -6.51
CA LEU A 297 -6.84 -10.33 -6.12
C LEU A 297 -7.80 -10.19 -4.92
N ALA A 298 -8.93 -10.88 -4.93
CA ALA A 298 -9.92 -10.79 -3.85
C ALA A 298 -9.39 -11.32 -2.51
N VAL A 299 -8.78 -12.51 -2.49
CA VAL A 299 -8.27 -13.12 -1.24
C VAL A 299 -7.02 -12.44 -0.69
N THR A 300 -6.28 -11.72 -1.54
CA THR A 300 -5.07 -10.96 -1.16
C THR A 300 -5.31 -9.47 -1.01
N SER A 301 -6.57 -9.03 -1.11
CA SER A 301 -6.95 -7.61 -1.09
C SER A 301 -6.14 -6.77 -2.10
N GLY A 302 -5.89 -7.32 -3.29
CA GLY A 302 -5.19 -6.68 -4.40
C GLY A 302 -3.66 -6.73 -4.32
N SER A 303 -3.09 -7.21 -3.21
CA SER A 303 -1.63 -7.27 -3.04
C SER A 303 -0.97 -8.38 -3.87
N LEU A 304 -1.73 -9.41 -4.25
CA LEU A 304 -1.26 -10.67 -4.84
C LEU A 304 -0.26 -11.42 -3.94
N PHE A 305 -0.27 -11.11 -2.64
CA PHE A 305 0.51 -11.77 -1.60
C PHE A 305 -0.46 -12.44 -0.62
N PHE A 306 -0.37 -13.77 -0.46
CA PHE A 306 -1.32 -14.53 0.36
C PHE A 306 -1.07 -14.35 1.85
N GLY A 307 0.12 -13.85 2.21
CA GLY A 307 0.52 -13.53 3.57
C GLY A 307 1.79 -14.27 3.96
N LEU A 308 2.20 -14.09 5.20
CA LEU A 308 3.36 -14.78 5.76
C LEU A 308 3.04 -16.25 6.06
N THR A 309 4.01 -17.13 5.82
CA THR A 309 3.93 -18.54 6.21
C THR A 309 3.89 -18.68 7.74
N GLN A 310 3.37 -19.81 8.23
CA GLN A 310 3.39 -20.12 9.66
C GLN A 310 4.81 -20.04 10.24
N GLY A 311 5.79 -20.58 9.51
CA GLY A 311 7.20 -20.51 9.88
C GLY A 311 7.73 -19.08 9.98
N GLN A 312 7.39 -18.22 9.02
CA GLN A 312 7.78 -16.80 9.05
C GLN A 312 7.14 -16.06 10.23
N LYS A 313 5.84 -16.25 10.49
CA LYS A 313 5.15 -15.65 11.64
C LYS A 313 5.79 -16.09 12.96
N ARG A 314 6.07 -17.40 13.11
CA ARG A 314 6.74 -17.95 14.29
C ARG A 314 8.15 -17.39 14.46
N GLY A 315 8.92 -17.30 13.38
CA GLY A 315 10.26 -16.73 13.38
C GLY A 315 10.29 -15.26 13.81
N ILE A 316 9.44 -14.43 13.22
CA ILE A 316 9.30 -13.01 13.60
C ILE A 316 8.84 -12.88 15.05
N GLY A 317 7.83 -13.66 15.45
CA GLY A 317 7.31 -13.64 16.81
C GLY A 317 8.35 -14.01 17.86
N LEU A 318 9.11 -15.08 17.64
CA LEU A 318 10.19 -15.52 18.53
C LEU A 318 11.33 -14.49 18.60
N ALA A 319 11.73 -13.92 17.45
CA ALA A 319 12.76 -12.89 17.40
C ALA A 319 12.35 -11.64 18.20
N CYS A 320 11.13 -11.13 17.98
CA CYS A 320 10.59 -9.99 18.75
C CYS A 320 10.53 -10.29 20.25
N LEU A 321 10.12 -11.50 20.64
CA LEU A 321 10.04 -11.92 22.04
C LEU A 321 11.42 -11.93 22.71
N ILE A 322 12.43 -12.56 22.07
CA ILE A 322 13.79 -12.65 22.61
C ILE A 322 14.41 -11.25 22.77
N ILE A 323 14.31 -10.40 21.74
CA ILE A 323 14.84 -9.03 21.77
C ILE A 323 14.11 -8.21 22.85
N GLY A 324 12.79 -8.35 22.95
CA GLY A 324 11.99 -7.67 23.97
C GLY A 324 12.39 -8.07 25.39
N LEU A 325 12.54 -9.37 25.66
CA LEU A 325 12.96 -9.89 26.97
C LEU A 325 14.40 -9.48 27.32
N ALA A 326 15.32 -9.54 26.35
CA ALA A 326 16.70 -9.10 26.56
C ALA A 326 16.77 -7.60 26.89
N THR A 327 15.98 -6.78 26.20
CA THR A 327 15.88 -5.33 26.46
C THR A 327 15.30 -5.07 27.85
N LEU A 328 14.24 -5.79 28.24
CA LEU A 328 13.64 -5.68 29.58
C LEU A 328 14.62 -6.11 30.67
N ALA A 329 15.32 -7.23 30.49
CA ALA A 329 16.32 -7.71 31.45
C ALA A 329 17.46 -6.70 31.61
N PHE A 330 17.96 -6.14 30.51
CA PHE A 330 18.97 -5.07 30.54
C PHE A 330 18.50 -3.88 31.39
N TRP A 331 17.25 -3.44 31.21
CA TRP A 331 16.66 -2.36 32.01
C TRP A 331 16.57 -2.68 33.50
N VAL A 332 16.15 -3.89 33.84
CA VAL A 332 16.10 -4.34 35.25
C VAL A 332 17.51 -4.31 35.86
N LEU A 333 18.52 -4.77 35.13
CA LEU A 333 19.92 -4.73 35.59
C LEU A 333 20.43 -3.30 35.78
N VAL A 334 20.11 -2.37 34.86
CA VAL A 334 20.46 -0.95 35.00
C VAL A 334 19.77 -0.34 36.23
N CYS A 335 18.47 -0.59 36.44
CA CYS A 335 17.74 -0.12 37.60
C CYS A 335 18.34 -0.63 38.92
N ILE A 336 18.70 -1.92 38.98
CA ILE A 336 19.37 -2.51 40.15
C ILE A 336 20.74 -1.87 40.38
N GLY A 337 21.51 -1.63 39.31
CA GLY A 337 22.81 -0.95 39.36
C GLY A 337 22.71 0.47 39.91
N CYS A 338 21.79 1.27 39.37
CA CYS A 338 21.51 2.63 39.85
C CYS A 338 21.05 2.63 41.31
N PHE A 339 20.16 1.71 41.70
CA PHE A 339 19.71 1.59 43.08
C PHE A 339 20.86 1.26 44.04
N LYS A 340 21.75 0.33 43.67
CA LYS A 340 22.96 0.01 44.44
C LYS A 340 23.92 1.19 44.55
N ALA A 341 24.14 1.92 43.46
CA ALA A 341 25.00 3.11 43.44
C ALA A 341 24.45 4.23 44.33
N LEU A 342 23.14 4.52 44.24
CA LEU A 342 22.47 5.51 45.08
C LEU A 342 22.51 5.11 46.56
N ARG A 343 22.33 3.81 46.87
CA ARG A 343 22.46 3.30 48.23
C ARG A 343 23.88 3.49 48.76
N HIS A 344 24.91 3.18 47.97
CA HIS A 344 26.30 3.37 48.37
C HIS A 344 26.65 4.85 48.58
N ALA A 345 26.13 5.75 47.73
CA ALA A 345 26.30 7.19 47.90
C ALA A 345 25.66 7.70 49.20
N ARG A 346 24.46 7.20 49.55
CA ARG A 346 23.81 7.49 50.84
C ARG A 346 24.62 6.95 52.02
N THR A 347 25.23 5.77 51.89
CA THR A 347 26.08 5.20 52.96
C THR A 347 27.37 6.01 53.18
N GLN A 348 27.91 6.67 52.16
CA GLN A 348 29.09 7.54 52.32
C GLN A 348 28.77 8.93 52.88
N GLN A 349 27.50 9.34 52.94
CA GLN A 349 27.05 10.49 53.73
C GLN A 349 26.95 10.14 55.23
N GLN A 350 27.86 9.31 55.74
CA GLN A 350 28.02 9.19 57.18
C GLN A 350 28.46 10.56 57.72
N PRO A 351 27.84 11.05 58.81
CA PRO A 351 28.19 12.34 59.37
C PRO A 351 29.69 12.37 59.68
N PRO A 352 30.39 13.48 59.38
CA PRO A 352 31.83 13.57 59.60
C PRO A 352 32.12 13.19 61.06
N THR A 353 33.04 12.24 61.27
CA THR A 353 33.46 11.79 62.60
C THR A 353 34.20 12.94 63.30
N GLY A 354 33.45 13.70 64.09
CA GLY A 354 33.92 14.83 64.88
C GLY A 354 32.72 15.56 65.49
N MET A 355 32.71 15.73 66.81
CA MET A 355 31.56 16.26 67.58
C MET A 355 31.11 17.65 67.09
N VAL A 356 32.05 18.47 66.61
CA VAL A 356 31.79 19.83 66.10
C VAL A 356 31.24 19.81 64.67
N ASN A 357 31.83 19.03 63.75
CA ASN A 357 31.38 18.97 62.36
C ASN A 357 30.02 18.25 62.21
N GLY A 358 29.73 17.27 63.06
CA GLY A 358 28.42 16.64 63.11
C GLY A 358 27.30 17.59 63.54
N TYR A 359 27.61 18.58 64.39
CA TYR A 359 26.63 19.58 64.85
C TYR A 359 26.25 20.54 63.71
N PHE A 360 27.24 21.05 62.94
CA PHE A 360 26.99 21.91 61.78
C PHE A 360 26.24 21.20 60.64
N TYR A 361 26.54 19.92 60.40
CA TYR A 361 25.84 19.12 59.39
C TYR A 361 24.35 18.95 59.72
N ASN A 362 24.02 18.65 60.98
CA ASN A 362 22.63 18.53 61.44
C ASN A 362 21.91 19.87 61.52
N ALA A 363 22.62 20.96 61.85
CA ALA A 363 22.05 22.31 61.88
C ALA A 363 21.69 22.84 60.48
N ALA A 364 22.42 22.43 59.43
CA ALA A 364 22.15 22.83 58.04
C ALA A 364 21.04 22.01 57.35
N GLN A 365 20.61 20.88 57.94
CA GLN A 365 19.51 20.05 57.42
C GLN A 365 18.16 20.32 58.08
N ARG A 366 18.14 21.09 59.18
CA ARG A 366 16.91 21.69 59.72
C ARG A 366 16.63 22.99 58.98
#